data_AF-K1T6P0-F1
#
_entry.id   AF-K1T6P0-F1
#
_cell.length_a   1.000
_cell.length_b   1.000
_cell.length_c   1.000
_cell.angle_alpha   90.00
_cell.angle_beta   90.00
_cell.angle_gamma   90.00
#
_symmetry.space_group_name_H-M   'P 1'
#
loop_
_entity.id
_entity.type
_entity.pdbx_description
1 polymer ?
#
loop_
_entity_poly.entity_id
_entity_poly.type
_entity_poly.pdbx_seq_one_letter_code
_entity_poly.pdbx_strand_id
1 'polypeptide(L)'
;EHKLGPLSTPSVKKLLGLYENLGLPADVVYTLVNYCIAKKEQQFGEGRLPNMREIEKEGYVWARKELFSIEKASEYMKREQALRGRYPEYMAALQMQGRASAPSEEKYLSAWAEMGFPAETVAEAYDRTILHCHEFRWPYCNGILKRWHEKGLHTLAEVKAENAREQSKPKKNTNDGGNAWMKEYLNQ
;
A
#
# COMPACT_ATOMS: atom_id res chain seq x y z
N GLU A 1 -14.50 17.47 -22.10
CA GLU A 1 -15.22 17.81 -20.85
C GLU A 1 -15.86 16.55 -20.27
N HIS A 2 -15.35 16.04 -19.15
CA HIS A 2 -15.95 14.91 -18.44
C HIS A 2 -17.08 15.44 -17.55
N LYS A 3 -18.34 15.06 -17.82
CA LYS A 3 -19.49 15.58 -17.07
C LYS A 3 -19.73 14.74 -15.81
N LEU A 4 -19.40 15.27 -14.63
CA LEU A 4 -19.62 14.66 -13.30
C LEU A 4 -21.10 14.45 -12.90
N GLY A 5 -22.02 14.40 -13.87
CA GLY A 5 -23.46 14.46 -13.63
C GLY A 5 -23.95 15.88 -13.31
N PRO A 6 -25.25 16.05 -12.99
CA PRO A 6 -25.80 17.34 -12.66
C PRO A 6 -25.22 17.87 -11.33
N LEU A 7 -24.81 19.13 -11.32
CA LEU A 7 -24.39 19.85 -10.11
C LEU A 7 -25.60 20.11 -9.22
N SER A 8 -25.95 19.12 -8.39
CA SER A 8 -26.99 19.27 -7.38
C SER A 8 -26.54 20.18 -6.24
N THR A 9 -27.48 20.83 -5.55
CA THR A 9 -27.19 21.68 -4.38
C THR A 9 -26.28 21.01 -3.33
N PRO A 10 -26.47 19.71 -2.98
CA PRO A 10 -25.56 19.00 -2.09
C PRO A 10 -24.13 18.87 -2.65
N SER A 11 -23.98 18.70 -3.96
CA SER A 11 -22.68 18.59 -4.64
C SER A 11 -21.93 19.91 -4.62
N VAL A 12 -22.64 21.01 -4.92
CA VAL A 12 -22.08 22.38 -4.84
C VAL A 12 -21.65 22.69 -3.41
N LYS A 13 -22.47 22.36 -2.40
CA LYS A 13 -22.12 22.57 -0.98
C LYS A 13 -20.84 21.84 -0.57
N LYS A 14 -20.59 20.63 -1.10
CA LYS A 14 -19.35 19.89 -0.84
C LYS A 14 -18.13 20.56 -1.46
N LEU A 15 -18.22 21.00 -2.73
CA LEU A 15 -17.14 21.74 -3.38
C LEU A 15 -16.84 23.05 -2.67
N LEU A 16 -17.90 23.77 -2.25
CA LEU A 16 -17.76 24.97 -1.44
C LEU A 16 -17.08 24.66 -0.10
N GLY A 17 -17.41 23.54 0.54
CA GLY A 17 -16.73 23.09 1.75
C GLY A 17 -15.24 22.81 1.55
N LEU A 18 -14.82 22.31 0.39
CA LEU A 18 -13.39 22.15 0.08
C LEU A 18 -12.68 23.52 -0.03
N TYR A 19 -13.36 24.51 -0.61
CA TYR A 19 -12.82 25.86 -0.77
C TYR A 19 -12.81 26.65 0.55
N GLU A 20 -13.97 26.78 1.20
CA GLU A 20 -14.15 27.65 2.36
C GLU A 20 -13.70 27.00 3.67
N ASN A 21 -14.00 25.71 3.89
CA ASN A 21 -13.69 25.07 5.18
C ASN A 21 -12.30 24.46 5.21
N LEU A 22 -11.84 23.88 4.09
CA LEU A 22 -10.48 23.31 4.00
C LEU A 22 -9.45 24.30 3.45
N GLY A 23 -9.87 25.45 2.95
CA GLY A 23 -8.97 26.48 2.43
C GLY A 23 -8.27 26.10 1.12
N LEU A 24 -8.76 25.10 0.38
CA LEU A 24 -8.19 24.72 -0.90
C LEU A 24 -8.54 25.78 -1.95
N PRO A 25 -7.57 26.44 -2.61
CA PRO A 25 -7.86 27.40 -3.67
C PRO A 25 -8.68 26.79 -4.83
N ALA A 26 -9.45 27.60 -5.54
CA ALA A 26 -10.40 27.11 -6.54
C ALA A 26 -9.75 26.33 -7.70
N ASP A 27 -8.57 26.78 -8.13
CA ASP A 27 -7.70 26.11 -9.10
C ASP A 27 -7.15 24.76 -8.58
N VAL A 28 -6.83 24.68 -7.28
CA VAL A 28 -6.46 23.43 -6.61
C VAL A 28 -7.65 22.48 -6.51
N VAL A 29 -8.85 22.97 -6.19
CA VAL A 29 -10.09 22.17 -6.19
C VAL A 29 -10.38 21.62 -7.58
N TYR A 30 -10.22 22.43 -8.63
CA TYR A 30 -10.35 21.98 -10.01
C TYR A 30 -9.34 20.87 -10.35
N THR A 31 -8.07 21.07 -9.98
CA THR A 31 -7.00 20.07 -10.16
C THR A 31 -7.31 18.77 -9.42
N LEU A 32 -7.77 18.85 -8.16
CA LEU A 32 -8.20 17.71 -7.35
C LEU A 32 -9.30 16.90 -8.04
N VAL A 33 -10.31 17.58 -8.58
CA VAL A 33 -11.43 16.92 -9.28
C VAL A 33 -10.92 16.14 -10.50
N ASN A 34 -10.06 16.76 -11.32
CA ASN A 34 -9.45 16.09 -12.47
C ASN A 34 -8.57 14.91 -12.06
N TYR A 35 -7.81 15.05 -10.96
CA TYR A 35 -7.05 13.96 -10.38
C TYR A 35 -7.95 12.79 -9.96
N CYS A 36 -9.09 13.06 -9.31
CA CYS A 36 -10.06 12.02 -8.94
C CYS A 36 -10.66 11.33 -10.17
N ILE A 37 -10.92 12.05 -11.25
CA ILE A 37 -11.41 11.49 -12.53
C ILE A 37 -10.37 10.54 -13.11
N ALA A 38 -9.14 11.02 -13.34
CA ALA A 38 -8.06 10.21 -13.90
C ALA A 38 -7.79 8.95 -13.07
N LYS A 39 -7.78 9.08 -11.73
CA LYS A 39 -7.62 7.97 -10.80
C LYS A 39 -8.76 6.95 -10.91
N LYS A 40 -10.01 7.41 -11.09
CA LYS A 40 -11.17 6.52 -11.23
C LYS A 40 -11.17 5.78 -12.56
N GLU A 41 -10.82 6.47 -13.65
CA GLU A 41 -10.71 5.86 -14.98
C GLU A 41 -9.61 4.81 -15.02
N GLN A 42 -8.46 5.09 -14.40
CA GLN A 42 -7.36 4.13 -14.30
C GLN A 42 -7.77 2.86 -13.52
N GLN A 43 -8.60 3.01 -12.48
CA GLN A 43 -9.01 1.88 -11.63
C GLN A 43 -10.17 1.05 -12.21
N PHE A 44 -11.12 1.69 -12.91
CA PHE A 44 -12.38 1.05 -13.29
C PHE A 44 -12.68 1.08 -14.81
N GLY A 45 -11.76 1.62 -15.61
CA GLY A 45 -11.87 1.76 -17.05
C GLY A 45 -12.29 3.16 -17.50
N GLU A 46 -12.10 3.42 -18.79
CA GLU A 46 -12.37 4.70 -19.44
C GLU A 46 -13.81 5.20 -19.21
N GLY A 47 -13.97 6.51 -18.99
CA GLY A 47 -15.28 7.15 -18.78
C GLY A 47 -15.89 6.95 -17.38
N ARG A 48 -15.21 6.25 -16.46
CA ARG A 48 -15.66 6.11 -15.08
C ARG A 48 -15.39 7.37 -14.27
N LEU A 49 -16.44 7.90 -13.66
CA LEU A 49 -16.38 9.14 -12.90
C LEU A 49 -16.46 8.89 -11.38
N PRO A 50 -15.69 9.64 -10.58
CA PRO A 50 -15.82 9.62 -9.14
C PRO A 50 -17.13 10.29 -8.73
N ASN A 51 -17.71 9.84 -7.62
CA ASN A 51 -18.83 10.55 -7.02
C ASN A 51 -18.33 11.67 -6.08
N MET A 52 -19.22 12.59 -5.72
CA MET A 52 -18.87 13.72 -4.87
C MET A 52 -18.32 13.35 -3.48
N ARG A 53 -18.68 12.19 -2.92
CA ARG A 53 -18.13 11.72 -1.64
C ARG A 53 -16.68 11.27 -1.79
N GLU A 54 -16.32 10.69 -2.94
CA GLU A 54 -14.93 10.31 -3.26
C GLU A 54 -14.05 11.54 -3.44
N ILE A 55 -14.53 12.55 -4.19
CA ILE A 55 -13.84 13.84 -4.36
C ILE A 55 -13.63 14.52 -3.01
N GLU A 56 -14.68 14.61 -2.20
CA GLU A 56 -14.61 15.21 -0.86
C GLU A 56 -13.57 14.49 0.02
N LYS A 57 -13.59 13.16 0.06
CA LYS A 57 -12.63 12.36 0.83
C LYS A 57 -11.18 12.61 0.39
N GLU A 58 -10.93 12.68 -0.91
CA GLU A 58 -9.60 13.00 -1.46
C GLU A 58 -9.21 14.45 -1.13
N GLY A 59 -10.15 15.39 -1.12
CA GLY A 59 -9.92 16.76 -0.67
C GLY A 59 -9.42 16.86 0.77
N TYR A 60 -9.97 16.06 1.70
CA TYR A 60 -9.43 15.94 3.06
C TYR A 60 -8.03 15.31 3.10
N VAL A 61 -7.65 14.48 2.13
CA VAL A 61 -6.28 13.96 2.02
C VAL A 61 -5.34 15.08 1.57
N TRP A 62 -5.74 15.87 0.57
CA TRP A 62 -4.95 16.98 0.04
C TRP A 62 -4.74 18.07 1.09
N ALA A 63 -5.79 18.46 1.80
CA ALA A 63 -5.70 19.44 2.88
C ALA A 63 -4.75 18.97 4.01
N ARG A 64 -4.84 17.70 4.43
CA ARG A 64 -3.93 17.13 5.45
C ARG A 64 -2.48 17.03 4.99
N LYS A 65 -2.24 16.96 3.69
CA LYS A 65 -0.91 16.99 3.06
C LYS A 65 -0.46 18.41 2.69
N GLU A 66 -1.25 19.43 3.06
CA GLU A 66 -0.99 20.84 2.79
C GLU A 66 -0.78 21.18 1.30
N LEU A 67 -1.53 20.48 0.43
CA LEU A 67 -1.47 20.65 -1.03
C LEU A 67 -2.32 21.85 -1.48
N PHE A 68 -2.02 23.03 -0.95
CA PHE A 68 -2.77 24.28 -1.20
C PHE A 68 -2.28 25.08 -2.42
N SER A 69 -1.37 24.52 -3.23
CA SER A 69 -0.93 25.16 -4.48
C SER A 69 -0.88 24.15 -5.62
N ILE A 70 -0.97 24.64 -6.87
CA ILE A 70 -0.89 23.79 -8.07
C ILE A 70 0.45 23.05 -8.11
N GLU A 71 1.54 23.71 -7.69
CA GLU A 71 2.88 23.13 -7.68
C GLU A 71 2.94 21.92 -6.74
N LYS A 72 2.52 22.10 -5.48
CA LYS A 72 2.48 21.01 -4.49
C LYS A 72 1.56 19.88 -4.93
N ALA A 73 0.40 20.20 -5.48
CA ALA A 73 -0.54 19.23 -6.04
C ALA A 73 0.10 18.43 -7.19
N SER A 74 0.79 19.12 -8.12
CA SER A 74 1.48 18.49 -9.25
C SER A 74 2.62 17.58 -8.80
N GLU A 75 3.43 18.01 -7.84
CA GLU A 75 4.49 17.20 -7.24
C GLU A 75 3.94 15.94 -6.57
N TYR A 76 2.85 16.09 -5.80
CA TYR A 76 2.15 14.96 -5.20
C TYR A 76 1.63 13.99 -6.26
N MET A 77 0.99 14.49 -7.32
CA MET A 77 0.48 13.66 -8.42
C MET A 77 1.60 12.90 -9.14
N LYS A 78 2.73 13.56 -9.42
CA LYS A 78 3.91 12.92 -10.03
C LYS A 78 4.47 11.82 -9.14
N ARG A 79 4.60 12.07 -7.84
CA ARG A 79 5.05 11.08 -6.86
C ARG A 79 4.10 9.88 -6.81
N GLU A 80 2.80 10.11 -6.71
CA GLU A 80 1.78 9.06 -6.70
C GLU A 80 1.84 8.22 -7.99
N GLN A 81 1.99 8.87 -9.15
CA GLN A 81 2.12 8.18 -10.43
C GLN A 81 3.39 7.31 -10.48
N ALA A 82 4.52 7.81 -9.97
CA ALA A 82 5.76 7.06 -9.90
C ALA A 82 5.63 5.82 -8.98
N LEU A 83 4.99 5.97 -7.82
CA LEU A 83 4.73 4.85 -6.91
C LEU A 83 3.80 3.81 -7.55
N ARG A 84 2.70 4.25 -8.17
CA ARG A 84 1.78 3.37 -8.89
C ARG A 84 2.44 2.66 -10.07
N GLY A 85 3.41 3.30 -10.72
CA GLY A 85 4.22 2.70 -11.78
C GLY A 85 4.93 1.41 -11.36
N ARG A 86 5.19 1.22 -10.06
CA ARG A 86 5.83 0.01 -9.51
C ARG A 86 4.85 -1.13 -9.25
N TYR A 87 3.54 -0.87 -9.25
CA TYR A 87 2.54 -1.88 -8.88
C TYR A 87 2.56 -3.10 -9.80
N PRO A 88 2.70 -2.99 -11.14
CA PRO A 88 2.78 -4.16 -12.01
C PRO A 88 3.96 -5.09 -11.65
N GLU A 89 5.10 -4.53 -11.25
CA GLU A 89 6.27 -5.31 -10.83
C GLU A 89 6.00 -6.07 -9.53
N TYR A 90 5.36 -5.42 -8.56
CA TYR A 90 4.93 -6.12 -7.34
C TYR A 90 3.88 -7.18 -7.61
N MET A 91 2.90 -6.90 -8.47
CA MET A 91 1.89 -7.89 -8.83
C MET A 91 2.53 -9.11 -9.53
N ALA A 92 3.54 -8.90 -10.36
CA ALA A 92 4.33 -9.99 -10.93
C ALA A 92 5.12 -10.76 -9.87
N ALA A 93 5.75 -10.07 -8.91
CA ALA A 93 6.45 -10.72 -7.79
C ALA A 93 5.52 -11.57 -6.92
N LEU A 94 4.24 -11.20 -6.82
CA LEU A 94 3.21 -11.96 -6.10
C LEU A 94 2.53 -13.06 -6.93
N GLN A 95 2.99 -13.32 -8.17
CA GLN A 95 2.34 -14.26 -9.11
C GLN A 95 0.90 -13.87 -9.49
N MET A 96 0.61 -12.56 -9.51
CA MET A 96 -0.71 -11.98 -9.83
C MET A 96 -0.66 -11.05 -11.05
N GLN A 97 0.29 -11.26 -11.95
CA GLN A 97 0.41 -10.51 -13.20
C GLN A 97 -0.83 -10.70 -14.12
N GLY A 98 -1.02 -9.75 -15.03
CA GLY A 98 -2.09 -9.82 -16.05
C GLY A 98 -3.43 -9.19 -15.64
N ARG A 99 -3.51 -8.57 -14.46
CA ARG A 99 -4.65 -7.74 -14.04
C ARG A 99 -4.20 -6.49 -13.30
N ALA A 100 -5.08 -5.50 -13.22
CA ALA A 100 -4.89 -4.36 -12.34
C ALA A 100 -5.00 -4.79 -10.85
N SER A 101 -4.27 -4.09 -9.98
CA SER A 101 -4.42 -4.22 -8.53
C SER A 101 -5.79 -3.68 -8.10
N ALA A 102 -6.47 -4.40 -7.21
CA ALA A 102 -7.70 -3.91 -6.60
C ALA A 102 -7.40 -2.83 -5.54
N PRO A 103 -8.34 -1.91 -5.23
CA PRO A 103 -8.10 -0.85 -4.25
C PRO A 103 -7.69 -1.36 -2.85
N SER A 104 -8.17 -2.54 -2.46
CA SER A 104 -7.80 -3.20 -1.20
C SER A 104 -6.37 -3.76 -1.20
N GLU A 105 -5.79 -4.00 -2.38
CA GLU A 105 -4.42 -4.48 -2.59
C GLU A 105 -3.46 -3.30 -2.70
N GLU A 106 -3.87 -2.23 -3.40
CA GLU A 106 -3.07 -1.01 -3.58
C GLU A 106 -2.58 -0.41 -2.26
N LYS A 107 -3.33 -0.57 -1.16
CA LYS A 107 -2.90 -0.11 0.17
C LYS A 107 -1.60 -0.78 0.67
N TYR A 108 -1.35 -2.02 0.24
CA TYR A 108 -0.13 -2.74 0.57
C TYR A 108 0.97 -2.36 -0.41
N LEU A 109 0.66 -2.36 -1.71
CA LEU A 109 1.61 -1.99 -2.77
C LEU A 109 2.15 -0.57 -2.59
N SER A 110 1.29 0.39 -2.24
CA SER A 110 1.67 1.78 -1.95
C SER A 110 2.64 1.83 -0.77
N ALA A 111 2.32 1.13 0.32
CA ALA A 111 3.16 1.10 1.52
C ALA A 111 4.53 0.48 1.22
N TRP A 112 4.59 -0.58 0.42
CA TRP A 112 5.86 -1.23 0.05
C TRP A 112 6.70 -0.34 -0.86
N ALA A 113 6.06 0.37 -1.80
CA ALA A 113 6.72 1.36 -2.64
C ALA A 113 7.26 2.54 -1.82
N GLU A 114 6.50 3.04 -0.85
CA GLU A 114 6.91 4.11 0.07
C GLU A 114 8.06 3.67 0.99
N MET A 115 8.05 2.43 1.45
CA MET A 115 9.16 1.81 2.20
C MET A 115 10.40 1.53 1.33
N GLY A 116 10.32 1.71 0.00
CA GLY A 116 11.46 1.58 -0.90
C GLY A 116 11.79 0.16 -1.34
N PHE A 117 10.99 -0.85 -1.01
CA PHE A 117 11.28 -2.24 -1.35
C PHE A 117 11.32 -2.49 -2.87
N PRO A 118 12.37 -3.08 -3.45
CA PRO A 118 12.34 -3.54 -4.84
C PRO A 118 11.50 -4.83 -4.97
N ALA A 119 10.99 -5.10 -6.18
CA ALA A 119 10.08 -6.22 -6.43
C ALA A 119 10.70 -7.59 -6.08
N GLU A 120 12.01 -7.76 -6.27
CA GLU A 120 12.76 -8.95 -5.87
C GLU A 120 12.74 -9.20 -4.35
N THR A 121 12.71 -8.16 -3.53
CA THR A 121 12.60 -8.31 -2.07
C THR A 121 11.17 -8.65 -1.66
N VAL A 122 10.17 -8.11 -2.38
CA VAL A 122 8.77 -8.51 -2.21
C VAL A 122 8.55 -9.97 -2.60
N ALA A 123 9.22 -10.47 -3.65
CA ALA A 123 9.17 -11.88 -4.04
C ALA A 123 9.70 -12.81 -2.93
N GLU A 124 10.80 -12.45 -2.25
CA GLU A 124 11.30 -13.21 -1.10
C GLU A 124 10.30 -13.21 0.08
N ALA A 125 9.58 -12.10 0.32
CA ALA A 125 8.52 -12.07 1.32
C ALA A 125 7.30 -12.93 0.91
N TYR A 126 6.99 -12.98 -0.39
CA TYR A 126 5.97 -13.87 -0.96
C TYR A 126 6.32 -15.34 -0.72
N ASP A 127 7.54 -15.76 -1.08
CA ASP A 127 7.97 -17.16 -0.93
C ASP A 127 7.90 -17.63 0.53
N ARG A 128 8.33 -16.78 1.47
CA ARG A 128 8.18 -17.07 2.92
C ARG A 128 6.73 -17.16 3.36
N THR A 129 5.87 -16.33 2.78
CA THR A 129 4.43 -16.39 3.06
C THR A 129 3.85 -17.71 2.58
N ILE A 130 4.15 -18.13 1.35
CA ILE A 130 3.70 -19.43 0.82
C ILE A 130 4.25 -20.58 1.67
N LEU A 131 5.55 -20.55 2.02
CA LEU A 131 6.17 -21.62 2.81
C LEU A 131 5.53 -21.77 4.20
N HIS A 132 5.23 -20.66 4.88
CA HIS A 132 4.68 -20.67 6.24
C HIS A 132 3.17 -20.84 6.29
N CYS A 133 2.43 -20.26 5.34
CA CYS A 133 0.97 -20.23 5.37
C CYS A 133 0.32 -21.25 4.41
N HIS A 134 1.10 -21.88 3.52
CA HIS A 134 0.64 -22.75 2.42
C HIS A 134 -0.28 -22.06 1.39
N GLU A 135 -0.50 -20.76 1.53
CA GLU A 135 -1.25 -19.90 0.63
C GLU A 135 -0.78 -18.45 0.79
N PHE A 136 -1.07 -17.61 -0.19
CA PHE A 136 -0.71 -16.20 -0.07
C PHE A 136 -1.65 -15.47 0.88
N ARG A 137 -1.08 -14.82 1.91
CA ARG A 137 -1.81 -13.99 2.87
C ARG A 137 -1.23 -12.57 2.91
N TRP A 138 -1.97 -11.60 2.37
CA TRP A 138 -1.58 -10.19 2.36
C TRP A 138 -1.09 -9.67 3.72
N PRO A 139 -1.79 -9.88 4.86
CA PRO A 139 -1.34 -9.37 6.14
C PRO A 139 -0.03 -10.00 6.61
N TYR A 140 0.20 -11.28 6.30
CA TYR A 140 1.42 -12.00 6.68
C TYR A 140 2.63 -11.50 5.87
N CYS A 141 2.50 -11.43 4.55
CA CYS A 141 3.54 -10.88 3.67
C CYS A 141 3.90 -9.45 4.07
N ASN A 142 2.89 -8.61 4.31
CA ASN A 142 3.09 -7.25 4.79
C ASN A 142 3.79 -7.20 6.17
N GLY A 143 3.49 -8.14 7.06
CA GLY A 143 4.16 -8.25 8.36
C GLY A 143 5.64 -8.67 8.27
N ILE A 144 6.04 -9.39 7.22
CA ILE A 144 7.45 -9.65 6.92
C ILE A 144 8.13 -8.35 6.49
N LEU A 145 7.58 -7.68 5.48
CA LEU A 145 8.16 -6.46 4.91
C LEU A 145 8.26 -5.34 5.95
N LYS A 146 7.26 -5.16 6.81
CA LYS A 146 7.33 -4.20 7.92
C LYS A 146 8.50 -4.47 8.87
N ARG A 147 8.69 -5.73 9.28
CA ARG A 147 9.81 -6.11 10.16
C ARG A 147 11.17 -5.87 9.50
N TRP A 148 11.27 -6.10 8.19
CA TRP A 148 12.50 -5.79 7.45
C TRP A 148 12.76 -4.30 7.37
N HIS A 149 11.73 -3.49 7.08
CA HIS A 149 11.85 -2.03 7.06
C HIS A 149 12.24 -1.47 8.43
N GLU A 150 11.66 -1.98 9.52
CA GLU A 150 12.04 -1.64 10.90
C GLU A 150 13.51 -1.97 11.21
N LYS A 151 14.05 -3.03 10.59
CA LYS A 151 15.46 -3.41 10.67
C LYS A 151 16.36 -2.69 9.64
N GLY A 152 15.80 -1.85 8.77
CA GLY A 152 16.53 -1.18 7.68
C GLY A 152 16.99 -2.11 6.56
N LEU A 153 16.36 -3.27 6.40
CA LEU A 153 16.66 -4.26 5.35
C LEU A 153 15.71 -4.04 4.19
N HIS A 154 16.15 -3.41 3.10
CA HIS A 154 15.30 -3.10 1.96
C HIS A 154 15.67 -3.88 0.70
N THR A 155 16.88 -4.44 0.64
CA THR A 155 17.36 -5.20 -0.51
C THR A 155 17.39 -6.69 -0.23
N LEU A 156 17.36 -7.49 -1.31
CA LEU A 156 17.42 -8.95 -1.20
C LEU A 156 18.74 -9.41 -0.56
N ALA A 157 19.84 -8.71 -0.86
CA ALA A 157 21.15 -8.99 -0.29
C ALA A 157 21.18 -8.79 1.24
N GLU A 158 20.62 -7.68 1.73
CA GLU A 158 20.52 -7.39 3.17
C GLU A 158 19.67 -8.43 3.89
N VAL A 159 18.52 -8.78 3.31
CA VAL A 159 17.62 -9.80 3.87
C VAL A 159 18.30 -11.17 3.94
N LYS A 160 19.04 -11.57 2.90
CA LYS A 160 19.79 -12.84 2.88
C LYS A 160 20.93 -12.85 3.90
N ALA A 161 21.66 -11.72 4.03
CA ALA A 161 22.73 -11.58 5.02
C ALA A 161 22.20 -11.68 6.46
N GLU A 162 21.07 -11.04 6.76
CA GLU A 162 20.42 -11.15 8.08
C GLU A 162 19.97 -12.59 8.37
N ASN A 163 19.34 -13.27 7.41
CA ASN A 163 18.95 -14.67 7.59
C ASN A 163 20.15 -15.57 7.92
N ALA A 164 21.27 -15.41 7.20
CA ALA A 164 22.47 -16.20 7.43
C ALA A 164 23.01 -15.96 8.85
N ARG A 165 22.97 -14.71 9.32
CA ARG A 165 23.32 -14.34 10.69
C ARG A 165 22.38 -15.00 11.71
N GLU A 166 21.06 -14.96 11.48
CA GLU A 166 20.08 -15.61 12.37
C GLU A 166 20.26 -17.14 12.43
N GLN A 167 20.58 -17.79 11.31
CA GLN A 167 20.86 -19.23 11.27
C GLN A 167 22.18 -19.62 11.95
N SER A 168 23.17 -18.72 11.94
CA SER A 168 24.47 -18.93 12.59
C SER A 168 24.45 -18.70 14.11
N LYS A 169 23.41 -18.05 14.66
CA LYS A 169 23.28 -17.87 16.11
C LYS A 169 23.03 -19.24 16.76
N PRO A 170 23.79 -19.63 17.80
CA PRO A 170 23.53 -20.88 18.50
C PRO A 170 22.09 -20.88 18.98
N LYS A 171 21.31 -21.90 18.59
CA LYS A 171 19.94 -22.08 19.07
C LYS A 171 20.01 -22.10 20.60
N LYS A 172 19.49 -21.05 21.24
CA LYS A 172 19.32 -21.04 22.68
C LYS A 172 18.30 -22.16 22.95
N ASN A 173 18.77 -23.29 23.47
CA ASN A 173 17.91 -24.38 23.90
C ASN A 173 16.96 -23.84 24.97
N THR A 174 15.77 -23.40 24.59
CA THR A 174 14.63 -23.35 25.49
C THR A 174 14.05 -24.75 25.56
N ASN A 175 14.83 -25.67 26.13
CA ASN A 175 14.31 -26.88 26.74
C ASN A 175 14.26 -26.58 28.23
N ASP A 176 13.17 -25.98 28.69
CA ASP A 176 12.79 -26.10 30.09
C ASP A 176 11.26 -26.02 30.23
N GLY A 177 10.66 -27.12 30.69
CA GLY A 177 9.25 -27.16 31.11
C GLY A 177 8.27 -28.07 30.37
N GLY A 178 8.67 -28.90 29.39
CA GLY A 178 7.70 -29.61 28.52
C GLY A 178 7.40 -31.09 28.81
N ASN A 179 8.43 -31.93 29.04
CA ASN A 179 8.27 -33.38 28.84
C ASN A 179 8.73 -34.23 30.05
N ALA A 180 8.29 -33.87 31.26
CA ALA A 180 8.47 -34.72 32.44
C ALA A 180 7.61 -36.00 32.37
N TRP A 181 6.36 -35.88 31.89
CA TRP A 181 5.40 -36.99 31.83
C TRP A 181 5.69 -38.04 30.75
N MET A 182 6.46 -37.69 29.72
CA MET A 182 6.73 -38.58 28.57
C MET A 182 7.83 -39.62 28.88
N LYS A 183 8.71 -39.35 29.85
CA LYS A 183 9.77 -40.28 30.29
C LYS A 183 9.23 -41.40 31.18
N GLU A 184 8.14 -41.16 31.89
CA GLU A 184 7.55 -42.14 32.81
C GLU A 184 6.72 -43.22 32.07
N TYR A 185 6.22 -42.90 30.87
CA TYR A 185 5.42 -43.81 30.05
C TYR A 185 6.25 -44.85 29.26
N LEU A 186 7.55 -44.61 29.08
CA LEU A 186 8.45 -45.49 28.31
C LEU A 186 9.23 -46.48 29.18
N ASN A 187 9.04 -46.43 30.50
CA ASN A 187 9.77 -47.25 31.47
C ASN A 187 8.86 -48.23 32.22
N GLN A 188 7.64 -48.46 31.71
CA GLN A 188 6.73 -49.55 32.10
C GLN A 188 6.67 -50.56 30.95
#